data_AF-A0A0G4FBF1-F1
#
_entry.id   AF-A0A0G4FBF1-F1
#
_cell.length_a   1.000
_cell.length_b   1.000
_cell.length_c   1.000
_cell.angle_alpha   90.00
_cell.angle_beta   90.00
_cell.angle_gamma   90.00
#
_symmetry.space_group_name_H-M   'P 1'
#
loop_
_entity.id
_entity.type
_entity.pdbx_description
1 polymer ?
#
loop_
_entity_poly.entity_id
_entity_poly.type
_entity_poly.pdbx_seq_one_letter_code
_entity_poly.pdbx_strand_id
1 'polypeptide(L)'
;MKLEKVVTLHTDGSGFWSAKMKAVRVISLDLNTFGGDEEGVDEFGELWVVFETQKGKTGSWQVEEYGLIYTDQLFLQELKALVTKLMGEAAADDINYSEQGMQGEEYVSLDAGKEFVSAFKKGEAESRAKPTASSSKSILY
;
A
#
# COMPACT_ATOMS: atom_id res chain seq x y z
N MET A 1 0.32 -4.69 -6.96
CA MET A 1 -0.88 -4.05 -7.54
C MET A 1 -0.69 -2.56 -7.78
N LYS A 2 -0.62 -2.13 -9.05
CA LYS A 2 -0.59 -0.71 -9.41
C LYS A 2 -1.99 -0.10 -9.25
N LEU A 3 -2.11 0.99 -8.49
CA LEU A 3 -3.39 1.69 -8.34
C LEU A 3 -3.74 2.40 -9.66
N GLU A 4 -4.99 2.29 -10.11
CA GLU A 4 -5.47 2.98 -11.32
C GLU A 4 -5.34 4.51 -11.22
N LYS A 5 -5.39 5.03 -9.98
CA LYS A 5 -5.20 6.43 -9.62
C LYS A 5 -4.38 6.52 -8.35
N VAL A 6 -3.55 7.56 -8.26
CA VAL A 6 -2.85 7.90 -7.02
C VAL A 6 -3.87 8.19 -5.93
N VAL A 7 -3.67 7.60 -4.76
CA VAL A 7 -4.50 7.81 -3.57
C VAL A 7 -3.74 8.72 -2.61
N THR A 8 -4.44 9.61 -1.93
CA THR A 8 -3.86 10.45 -0.90
C THR A 8 -4.31 9.96 0.47
N LEU A 9 -3.35 9.58 1.30
CA LEU A 9 -3.53 9.32 2.73
C LEU A 9 -2.87 10.45 3.54
N HIS A 10 -3.08 10.48 4.85
CA HIS A 10 -2.60 11.54 5.72
C HIS A 10 -1.89 11.00 6.95
N THR A 11 -0.87 11.72 7.38
CA THR A 11 -0.30 11.57 8.72
C THR A 11 -0.90 12.64 9.64
N ASP A 12 -1.10 12.30 10.91
CA ASP A 12 -1.50 13.25 11.96
C ASP A 12 -0.37 13.58 12.92
N GLY A 13 0.82 13.02 12.70
CA GLY A 13 2.00 13.26 13.53
C GLY A 13 1.95 12.52 14.86
N SER A 14 1.06 11.54 15.02
CA SER A 14 1.04 10.65 16.19
C SER A 14 2.18 9.63 16.18
N GLY A 15 2.93 9.52 15.08
CA GLY A 15 4.00 8.55 14.92
C GLY A 15 5.19 8.82 15.85
N PHE A 16 5.81 7.75 16.33
CA PHE A 16 7.01 7.83 17.16
C PHE A 16 8.23 8.40 16.40
N TRP A 17 8.27 8.17 15.09
CA TRP A 17 9.40 8.54 14.22
C TRP A 17 9.18 9.82 13.42
N SER A 18 7.97 10.38 13.47
CA SER A 18 7.62 11.63 12.81
C SER A 18 6.43 12.30 13.47
N ALA A 19 6.55 13.59 13.76
CA ALA A 19 5.44 14.45 14.17
C ALA A 19 4.86 15.27 13.00
N LYS A 20 5.22 14.95 11.75
CA LYS A 20 4.80 15.72 10.57
C LYS A 20 3.37 15.35 10.18
N MET A 21 2.51 16.35 10.09
CA MET A 21 1.15 16.24 9.58
C MET A 21 1.13 16.59 8.10
N LYS A 22 0.94 15.62 7.20
CA LYS A 22 1.03 15.87 5.75
C LYS A 22 0.21 14.87 4.94
N ALA A 23 -0.24 15.32 3.79
CA ALA A 23 -0.76 14.45 2.74
C ALA A 23 0.37 13.64 2.08
N VAL A 24 0.18 12.32 1.98
CA VAL A 24 1.09 11.33 1.39
C VAL A 24 0.41 10.74 0.16
N ARG A 25 1.07 10.81 -0.99
CA ARG A 25 0.55 10.30 -2.27
C ARG A 25 1.00 8.85 -2.46
N VAL A 26 0.10 7.89 -2.22
CA VAL A 26 0.32 6.46 -2.43
C VAL A 26 0.12 6.11 -3.90
N ILE A 27 1.12 5.44 -4.49
CA ILE A 27 1.19 5.15 -5.93
C ILE A 27 1.04 3.67 -6.26
N SER A 28 1.44 2.77 -5.37
CA SER A 28 1.21 1.33 -5.50
C SER A 28 1.07 0.66 -4.14
N LEU A 29 0.43 -0.51 -4.17
CA LEU A 29 0.43 -1.49 -3.10
C LEU A 29 1.15 -2.71 -3.67
N ASP A 30 2.32 -3.04 -3.16
CA ASP A 30 3.13 -4.15 -3.66
C ASP A 30 3.25 -5.21 -2.56
N LEU A 31 3.06 -6.48 -2.91
CA LEU A 31 2.98 -7.58 -1.95
C LEU A 31 4.09 -8.59 -2.25
N ASN A 32 4.94 -8.83 -1.26
CA ASN A 32 5.86 -9.97 -1.25
C ASN A 32 5.21 -11.07 -0.39
N THR A 33 5.08 -12.30 -0.89
CA THR A 33 4.51 -13.41 -0.13
C THR A 33 5.59 -14.40 0.31
N PHE A 34 5.36 -15.05 1.44
CA PHE A 34 6.22 -16.02 2.07
C PHE A 34 5.39 -17.20 2.61
N GLY A 35 5.98 -18.40 2.62
CA GLY A 35 5.28 -19.63 2.99
C GLY A 35 4.26 -20.09 1.94
N GLY A 36 3.40 -21.02 2.32
CA GLY A 36 2.30 -21.54 1.48
C GLY A 36 2.72 -22.56 0.40
N ASP A 37 4.00 -22.90 0.30
CA ASP A 37 4.53 -23.97 -0.55
C ASP A 37 4.53 -25.35 0.14
N GLU A 38 4.44 -25.37 1.47
CA GLU A 38 4.32 -26.57 2.31
C GLU A 38 2.90 -26.78 2.83
N GLU A 39 2.46 -28.05 2.88
CA GLU A 39 1.13 -28.42 3.37
C GLU A 39 0.95 -28.01 4.85
N GLY A 40 -0.12 -27.26 5.13
CA GLY A 40 -0.44 -26.80 6.49
C GLY A 40 0.29 -25.53 6.94
N VAL A 41 1.11 -24.92 6.08
CA VAL A 41 1.72 -23.61 6.35
C VAL A 41 0.87 -22.52 5.70
N ASP A 42 0.29 -21.64 6.55
CA ASP A 42 -0.44 -20.47 6.06
C ASP A 42 0.50 -19.55 5.29
N GLU A 43 0.05 -19.02 4.15
CA GLU A 43 0.77 -18.00 3.41
C GLU A 43 0.57 -16.63 4.08
N PHE A 44 1.66 -15.89 4.24
CA PHE A 44 1.68 -14.53 4.76
C PHE A 44 2.53 -13.65 3.85
N GLY A 45 2.59 -12.35 4.11
CA GLY A 45 3.33 -11.44 3.26
C GLY A 45 3.76 -10.15 3.92
N GLU A 46 4.56 -9.42 3.17
CA GLU A 46 4.95 -8.04 3.45
C GLU A 46 4.30 -7.13 2.41
N LEU A 47 3.41 -6.26 2.88
CA LEU A 47 2.77 -5.24 2.07
C LEU A 47 3.62 -3.97 2.10
N TRP A 48 4.11 -3.56 0.94
CA TRP A 48 4.70 -2.25 0.71
C TRP A 48 3.67 -1.27 0.21
N VAL A 49 3.39 -0.25 1.02
CA VAL A 49 2.58 0.90 0.62
C VAL A 49 3.54 1.94 0.06
N VAL A 50 3.72 1.91 -1.25
CA VAL A 50 4.68 2.74 -1.96
C VAL A 50 4.10 4.14 -2.13
N PHE A 51 4.84 5.14 -1.66
CA PHE A 51 4.45 6.54 -1.79
C PHE A 51 5.37 7.27 -2.76
N GLU A 52 4.85 8.35 -3.32
CA GLU A 52 5.62 9.20 -4.21
C GLU A 52 6.72 9.90 -3.41
N THR A 53 7.95 9.46 -3.65
CA THR A 53 9.18 10.14 -3.27
C THR A 53 9.83 10.75 -4.51
N GLN A 54 10.64 11.78 -4.29
CA GLN A 54 11.68 12.13 -5.26
C GLN A 54 12.92 12.54 -4.48
N LYS A 55 14.00 11.76 -4.60
CA LYS A 55 15.33 12.20 -4.12
C LYS A 55 15.69 13.52 -4.81
N GLY A 56 15.81 14.60 -4.03
CA GLY A 56 16.16 15.93 -4.52
C GLY A 56 15.02 16.77 -5.15
N LYS A 57 13.75 16.39 -4.98
CA LYS A 57 12.57 17.20 -5.40
C LYS A 57 11.42 17.06 -4.40
N THR A 58 10.28 17.69 -4.69
CA THR A 58 9.05 17.65 -3.88
C THR A 58 8.29 16.34 -4.05
N GLY A 59 8.80 15.24 -3.48
CA GLY A 59 7.98 14.07 -3.17
C GLY A 59 6.88 14.42 -2.16
N SER A 60 5.83 13.61 -2.10
CA SER A 60 4.77 13.77 -1.10
C SER A 60 5.27 13.48 0.33
N TRP A 61 6.28 12.61 0.45
CA TRP A 61 6.98 12.33 1.70
C TRP A 61 8.49 12.17 1.44
N GLN A 62 9.32 12.65 2.37
CA GLN A 62 10.78 12.55 2.32
C GLN A 62 11.27 12.00 3.66
N VAL A 63 11.64 10.73 3.70
CA VAL A 63 12.00 10.03 4.94
C VAL A 63 13.21 10.67 5.64
N GLU A 64 14.21 11.10 4.88
CA GLU A 64 15.41 11.77 5.43
C GLU A 64 15.08 13.11 6.13
N GLU A 65 14.02 13.80 5.72
CA GLU A 65 13.62 15.10 6.28
C GLU A 65 12.54 14.96 7.37
N TYR A 66 11.57 14.08 7.14
CA TYR A 66 10.37 13.98 7.96
C TYR A 66 10.41 12.81 8.94
N GLY A 67 11.30 11.84 8.75
CA GLY A 67 11.29 10.57 9.47
C GLY A 67 10.33 9.55 8.86
N LEU A 68 10.16 8.42 9.56
CA LEU A 68 9.32 7.32 9.10
C LEU A 68 7.83 7.61 9.37
N ILE A 69 6.97 7.22 8.44
CA ILE A 69 5.50 7.20 8.63
C ILE A 69 5.10 6.10 9.64
N TYR A 70 5.90 5.03 9.73
CA TYR A 70 5.72 3.93 10.66
C TYR A 70 5.27 4.42 12.05
N THR A 71 4.19 3.80 12.57
CA THR A 71 3.45 4.12 13.82
C THR A 71 2.51 5.33 13.80
N ASP A 72 2.35 6.04 12.69
CA ASP A 72 1.32 7.08 12.56
C ASP A 72 -0.09 6.45 12.51
N GLN A 73 -0.98 6.87 13.41
CA GLN A 73 -2.27 6.22 13.62
C GLN A 73 -3.26 6.59 12.51
N LEU A 74 -3.31 7.86 12.11
CA LEU A 74 -4.20 8.30 11.05
C LEU A 74 -3.86 7.61 9.73
N PHE A 75 -2.56 7.51 9.41
CA PHE A 75 -2.13 6.87 8.18
C PHE A 75 -2.59 5.40 8.12
N LEU A 76 -2.40 4.64 9.19
CA LEU A 76 -2.87 3.25 9.25
C LEU A 76 -4.39 3.14 9.16
N GLN A 77 -5.13 4.02 9.83
CA GLN A 77 -6.59 4.04 9.75
C GLN A 77 -7.10 4.31 8.33
N GLU A 78 -6.56 5.30 7.64
CA GLU A 78 -6.95 5.62 6.27
C GLU A 78 -6.52 4.52 5.28
N LEU A 79 -5.35 3.91 5.50
CA LEU A 79 -4.90 2.75 4.73
C LEU A 79 -5.86 1.57 4.90
N LYS A 80 -6.27 1.25 6.13
CA LYS A 80 -7.25 0.18 6.38
C LYS A 80 -8.59 0.50 5.71
N ALA A 81 -9.06 1.74 5.78
CA ALA A 81 -10.28 2.15 5.08
C ALA A 81 -10.17 1.97 3.55
N LEU A 82 -9.00 2.29 2.97
CA LEU A 82 -8.72 2.02 1.56
C LEU A 82 -8.77 0.52 1.25
N VAL A 83 -8.11 -0.31 2.06
CA VAL A 83 -8.10 -1.77 1.87
C VAL A 83 -9.50 -2.36 2.03
N THR A 84 -10.29 -1.91 3.01
CA THR A 84 -11.69 -2.32 3.17
C THR A 84 -12.50 -2.06 1.91
N LYS A 85 -12.31 -0.89 1.28
CA LYS A 85 -12.98 -0.54 0.02
C LYS A 85 -12.55 -1.42 -1.16
N LEU A 86 -11.27 -1.80 -1.21
CA LEU A 86 -10.71 -2.56 -2.33
C LEU A 86 -10.95 -4.07 -2.22
N MET A 87 -10.87 -4.60 -1.00
CA MET A 87 -10.70 -6.03 -0.74
C MET A 87 -11.62 -6.56 0.36
N GLY A 88 -12.29 -5.68 1.12
CA GLY A 88 -13.16 -6.05 2.23
C GLY A 88 -12.50 -5.92 3.60
N GLU A 89 -13.33 -5.96 4.65
CA GLU A 89 -12.94 -5.71 6.04
C GLU A 89 -11.93 -6.72 6.58
N ALA A 90 -12.11 -8.02 6.28
CA ALA A 90 -11.19 -9.07 6.72
C ALA A 90 -9.74 -8.83 6.25
N ALA A 91 -9.56 -8.35 5.02
CA ALA A 91 -8.23 -8.02 4.50
C ALA A 91 -7.64 -6.78 5.21
N ALA A 92 -8.46 -5.79 5.56
CA ALA A 92 -8.00 -4.58 6.24
C ALA A 92 -7.62 -4.82 7.71
N ASP A 93 -8.32 -5.73 8.38
CA ASP A 93 -7.98 -6.11 9.75
C ASP A 93 -6.67 -6.91 9.83
N ASP A 94 -6.36 -7.65 8.77
CA ASP A 94 -5.21 -8.55 8.64
C ASP A 94 -3.92 -7.87 8.14
N ILE A 95 -3.85 -6.54 8.24
CA ILE A 95 -2.63 -5.75 8.02
C ILE A 95 -2.30 -4.88 9.23
N ASN A 96 -1.02 -4.77 9.55
CA ASN A 96 -0.52 -3.83 10.55
C ASN A 96 0.93 -3.44 10.22
N TYR A 97 1.44 -2.34 10.77
CA TYR A 97 2.83 -1.99 10.57
C TYR A 97 3.77 -3.13 10.98
N SER A 98 4.74 -3.42 10.12
CA SER A 98 5.85 -4.33 10.41
C SER A 98 6.90 -3.64 11.27
N GLU A 99 7.99 -4.34 11.60
CA GLU A 99 9.07 -3.79 12.42
C GLU A 99 9.76 -2.56 11.80
N GLN A 100 10.38 -1.73 12.64
CA GLN A 100 11.10 -0.52 12.20
C GLN A 100 12.17 -0.82 11.15
N GLY A 101 12.85 -1.97 11.25
CA GLY A 101 13.93 -2.36 10.33
C GLY A 101 13.47 -2.66 8.90
N MET A 102 12.17 -2.87 8.69
CA MET A 102 11.58 -3.21 7.39
C MET A 102 11.14 -1.97 6.60
N GLN A 103 11.17 -0.78 7.23
CA GLN A 103 10.67 0.45 6.64
C GLN A 103 11.65 1.00 5.59
N GLY A 104 11.11 1.48 4.47
CA GLY A 104 11.91 1.96 3.34
C GLY A 104 11.91 3.48 3.20
N GLU A 105 12.79 3.98 2.33
CA GLU A 105 12.80 5.39 1.95
C GLU A 105 11.60 5.78 1.08
N GLU A 106 11.01 4.81 0.37
CA GLU A 106 9.96 5.03 -0.65
C GLU A 106 8.64 4.30 -0.36
N TYR A 107 8.60 3.55 0.74
CA TYR A 107 7.42 2.78 1.14
C TYR A 107 7.34 2.67 2.65
N VAL A 108 6.14 2.43 3.15
CA VAL A 108 5.92 1.94 4.52
C VAL A 108 5.53 0.47 4.44
N SER A 109 6.16 -0.35 5.28
CA SER A 109 6.01 -1.80 5.30
C SER A 109 4.98 -2.22 6.35
N LEU A 110 4.14 -3.17 5.97
CA LEU A 110 3.14 -3.78 6.83
C LEU A 110 3.25 -5.30 6.77
N ASP A 111 3.09 -5.94 7.93
CA ASP A 111 2.79 -7.37 7.99
C ASP A 111 1.41 -7.59 7.39
N ALA A 112 1.28 -8.60 6.54
CA ALA A 112 0.03 -9.00 5.91
C ALA A 112 -0.23 -10.48 6.14
N GLY A 113 -1.35 -10.80 6.77
CA GLY A 113 -1.76 -12.19 6.96
C GLY A 113 -2.46 -12.78 5.75
N LYS A 114 -2.94 -14.02 5.94
CA LYS A 114 -3.54 -14.84 4.88
C LYS A 114 -4.81 -14.26 4.25
N GLU A 115 -5.63 -13.55 5.03
CA GLU A 115 -6.88 -12.96 4.53
C GLU A 115 -6.55 -11.83 3.56
N PHE A 116 -5.57 -10.98 3.92
CA PHE A 116 -5.07 -9.96 3.01
C PHE A 116 -4.44 -10.57 1.76
N VAL A 117 -3.51 -11.53 1.92
CA VAL A 117 -2.80 -12.15 0.79
C VAL A 117 -3.77 -12.79 -0.21
N SER A 118 -4.75 -13.53 0.29
CA SER A 118 -5.80 -14.16 -0.53
C SER A 118 -6.60 -13.13 -1.32
N ALA A 119 -7.10 -12.07 -0.63
CA ALA A 119 -7.89 -11.03 -1.27
C ALA A 119 -7.08 -10.22 -2.30
N PHE A 120 -5.81 -9.95 -2.00
CA PHE A 120 -4.90 -9.24 -2.89
C PHE A 120 -4.65 -10.00 -4.19
N LYS A 121 -4.31 -11.31 -4.10
CA LYS A 121 -4.11 -12.17 -5.27
C LYS A 121 -5.35 -12.26 -6.15
N LYS A 122 -6.53 -12.36 -5.53
CA LYS A 122 -7.83 -12.32 -6.24
C LYS A 122 -8.01 -11.00 -7.00
N GLY A 123 -7.78 -9.87 -6.33
CA GLY A 123 -7.87 -8.54 -6.96
C GLY A 123 -6.91 -8.37 -8.13
N GLU A 124 -5.67 -8.86 -8.03
CA GLU A 124 -4.71 -8.81 -9.13
C GLU A 124 -5.15 -9.67 -10.33
N ALA A 125 -5.64 -10.89 -10.09
CA ALA A 125 -6.16 -11.74 -11.16
C ALA A 125 -7.35 -11.09 -11.89
N GLU A 126 -8.28 -10.47 -11.15
CA GLU A 126 -9.43 -9.76 -11.72
C GLU A 126 -9.02 -8.52 -12.52
N SER A 127 -8.02 -7.76 -12.05
CA SER A 127 -7.48 -6.60 -12.78
C SER A 127 -6.80 -7.00 -14.09
N ARG A 128 -6.14 -8.17 -14.13
CA ARG A 128 -5.51 -8.72 -15.34
C ARG A 128 -6.53 -9.29 -16.32
N ALA A 129 -7.65 -9.80 -15.84
CA ALA A 129 -8.70 -10.41 -16.67
C ALA A 129 -9.59 -9.38 -17.39
N LYS A 130 -9.62 -8.11 -16.95
CA LYS A 130 -10.31 -7.03 -17.66
C LYS A 130 -9.41 -6.49 -18.78
N PRO A 131 -9.76 -6.65 -20.08
CA PRO A 131 -9.02 -5.99 -21.14
C PRO A 131 -9.16 -4.47 -20.93
N THR A 132 -8.06 -3.76 -20.86
CA THR A 132 -8.06 -2.30 -20.93
C THR A 132 -8.80 -1.90 -22.20
N ALA A 133 -9.98 -1.29 -22.04
CA ALA A 133 -10.68 -0.67 -23.15
C ALA A 133 -9.82 0.50 -23.65
N SER A 134 -8.92 0.19 -24.59
CA SER A 134 -8.15 1.16 -25.34
C SER A 134 -9.14 2.04 -26.08
N SER A 135 -9.23 3.31 -25.67
CA SER A 135 -10.02 4.32 -26.36
C SER A 135 -9.37 4.57 -27.72
N SER A 136 -9.76 3.79 -28.72
CA SER A 136 -9.48 4.10 -30.12
C SER A 136 -10.25 5.38 -30.44
N LYS A 137 -9.53 6.50 -30.51
CA LYS A 137 -10.00 7.68 -31.23
C LYS A 137 -10.21 7.29 -32.69
N SER A 138 -11.46 7.04 -33.06
CA SER A 138 -11.89 7.07 -34.45
C SER A 138 -11.94 8.54 -34.89
N ILE A 139 -10.88 8.98 -35.56
CA ILE A 139 -10.95 10.08 -36.52
C ILE A 139 -11.46 9.48 -37.85
N LEU A 140 -12.21 10.29 -38.60
CA LEU A 140 -12.79 10.12 -39.96
C LEU A 140 -14.33 9.97 -39.90
N TYR A 141 -15.16 10.83 -40.49
CA TYR A 141 -14.99 11.90 -41.49
C TYR A 141 -15.72 13.19 -41.07
#